data_AF-A0AAU1EE19-F1
#
_entry.id   AF-A0AAU1EE19-F1
#
_cell.length_a   1.000
_cell.length_b   1.000
_cell.length_c   1.000
_cell.angle_alpha   90.00
_cell.angle_beta   90.00
_cell.angle_gamma   90.00
#
_symmetry.space_group_name_H-M   'P 1'
#
loop_
_entity.id
_entity.type
_entity.pdbx_description
1 polymer ?
#
loop_
_entity_poly.entity_id
_entity_poly.type
_entity_poly.pdbx_seq_one_letter_code
_entity_poly.pdbx_strand_id
1 'polypeptide(L)'
;MEMRTASPQDTEMMIFGSGFSAYQHWGSLTPMFAHPVPDDWEWLVEYWEIKDESWKVATVTHEIVMRSVQLIAKGDVLGTPGYTVMQCRLLMFDSEEADLDSNDVDVVLQLAIFGEIRY
;
A
#
# COMPACT_ATOMS: atom_id res chain seq x y z
N MET A 1 -9.69 -3.57 -24.71
CA MET A 1 -9.42 -3.56 -23.26
C MET A 1 -9.36 -2.10 -22.87
N GLU A 2 -10.36 -1.62 -22.16
CA GLU A 2 -10.31 -0.28 -21.57
C GLU A 2 -9.30 -0.34 -20.43
N MET A 3 -8.30 0.55 -20.42
CA MET A 3 -7.34 0.61 -19.31
C MET A 3 -8.06 1.19 -18.10
N ARG A 4 -8.15 0.43 -17.02
CA ARG A 4 -8.74 0.86 -15.75
C ARG A 4 -7.67 0.85 -14.67
N THR A 5 -7.14 2.03 -14.40
CA THR A 5 -6.29 2.26 -13.23
C THR A 5 -7.14 2.24 -11.96
N ALA A 6 -6.60 1.69 -10.87
CA ALA A 6 -7.28 1.64 -9.59
C ALA A 6 -7.73 3.04 -9.13
N SER A 7 -8.99 3.15 -8.74
CA SER A 7 -9.55 4.33 -8.10
C SER A 7 -9.11 4.45 -6.64
N PRO A 8 -9.30 5.61 -5.98
CA PRO A 8 -9.12 5.73 -4.55
C PRO A 8 -9.86 4.65 -3.77
N GLN A 9 -11.11 4.34 -4.13
CA GLN A 9 -11.91 3.31 -3.47
C GLN A 9 -11.32 1.90 -3.66
N ASP A 10 -10.85 1.57 -4.87
CA ASP A 10 -10.20 0.28 -5.13
C ASP A 10 -8.95 0.12 -4.24
N THR A 11 -8.10 1.15 -4.20
CA THR A 11 -6.85 1.09 -3.41
C THR A 11 -7.11 1.11 -1.90
N GLU A 12 -8.12 1.82 -1.41
CA GLU A 12 -8.44 1.82 0.02
C GLU A 12 -8.85 0.42 0.47
N MET A 13 -9.77 -0.20 -0.29
CA MET A 13 -10.26 -1.54 0.00
C MET A 13 -9.15 -2.59 -0.12
N MET A 14 -8.34 -2.55 -1.17
CA MET A 14 -7.27 -3.54 -1.40
C MET A 14 -6.14 -3.41 -0.37
N ILE A 15 -5.73 -2.19 -0.03
CA ILE A 15 -4.63 -1.99 0.93
C ILE A 15 -5.13 -2.24 2.35
N PHE A 16 -6.14 -1.50 2.80
CA PHE A 16 -6.56 -1.53 4.21
C PHE A 16 -7.51 -2.67 4.56
N GLY A 17 -8.08 -3.36 3.56
CA GLY A 17 -8.86 -4.59 3.74
C GLY A 17 -8.06 -5.90 3.68
N SER A 18 -6.76 -5.88 3.35
CA SER A 18 -5.94 -7.08 3.10
C SER A 18 -5.50 -7.86 4.34
N GLY A 19 -5.64 -7.29 5.54
CA GLY A 19 -5.16 -7.91 6.79
C GLY A 19 -3.66 -7.78 7.05
N PHE A 20 -2.93 -6.93 6.29
CA PHE A 20 -1.50 -6.66 6.52
C PHE A 20 -1.18 -6.19 7.95
N SER A 21 -2.13 -5.55 8.63
CA SER A 21 -1.96 -5.05 10.00
C SER A 21 -1.69 -6.16 11.04
N ALA A 22 -1.75 -7.43 10.66
CA ALA A 22 -1.34 -8.55 11.49
C ALA A 22 0.19 -8.66 11.65
N TYR A 23 1.00 -8.02 10.79
CA TYR A 23 2.45 -8.02 10.97
C TYR A 23 2.87 -7.14 12.15
N GLN A 24 3.88 -7.59 12.91
CA GLN A 24 4.25 -7.01 14.20
C GLN A 24 4.78 -5.58 14.11
N HIS A 25 5.28 -5.15 12.95
CA HIS A 25 5.79 -3.80 12.74
C HIS A 25 4.69 -2.78 12.41
N TRP A 26 3.46 -3.21 12.18
CA TRP A 26 2.30 -2.33 12.04
C TRP A 26 1.54 -2.24 13.35
N GLY A 27 1.21 -1.01 13.73
CA GLY A 27 0.47 -0.69 14.94
C GLY A 27 -0.99 -0.45 14.62
N SER A 28 -1.50 0.72 14.99
CA SER A 28 -2.84 1.16 14.63
C SER A 28 -2.96 1.66 13.19
N LEU A 29 -4.16 1.47 12.63
CA LEU A 29 -4.61 2.07 11.38
C LEU A 29 -5.81 2.96 11.70
N THR A 30 -5.71 4.26 11.45
CA THR A 30 -6.78 5.23 11.75
C THR A 30 -7.22 5.95 10.49
N PRO A 31 -8.47 5.78 10.02
CA PRO A 31 -8.98 6.54 8.88
C PRO A 31 -9.25 7.98 9.32
N MET A 32 -8.81 8.95 8.52
CA MET A 32 -9.04 10.39 8.74
C MET A 32 -10.31 10.89 8.02
N PHE A 33 -11.23 9.97 7.76
CA PHE A 33 -12.49 10.24 7.06
C PHE A 33 -13.62 9.44 7.71
N ALA A 34 -14.85 9.90 7.50
CA ALA A 34 -16.05 9.14 7.81
C ALA A 34 -16.61 8.49 6.53
N HIS A 35 -17.27 7.35 6.64
CA HIS A 35 -17.87 6.71 5.48
C HIS A 35 -18.94 7.59 4.81
N PRO A 36 -19.07 7.53 3.47
CA PRO A 36 -18.31 6.68 2.53
C PRO A 36 -16.86 7.13 2.30
N VAL A 37 -16.01 6.24 1.74
CA VAL A 37 -14.60 6.55 1.44
C VAL A 37 -14.52 7.68 0.40
N PRO A 38 -13.92 8.84 0.72
CA PRO A 38 -13.77 9.94 -0.22
C PRO A 38 -12.62 9.68 -1.21
N ASP A 39 -12.59 10.41 -2.34
CA ASP A 39 -11.54 10.28 -3.36
C ASP A 39 -10.14 10.69 -2.86
N ASP A 40 -10.10 11.56 -1.85
CA ASP A 40 -8.90 12.09 -1.21
C ASP A 40 -8.69 11.51 0.19
N TRP A 41 -9.04 10.24 0.38
CA TRP A 41 -8.89 9.58 1.67
C TRP A 41 -7.45 9.66 2.21
N GLU A 42 -7.38 9.68 3.53
CA GLU A 42 -6.14 9.70 4.29
C GLU A 42 -6.22 8.69 5.43
N TRP A 43 -5.17 7.88 5.59
CA TRP A 43 -4.98 6.96 6.71
C TRP A 43 -3.74 7.38 7.52
N LEU A 44 -3.88 7.40 8.85
CA LEU A 44 -2.73 7.41 9.75
C LEU A 44 -2.34 5.96 10.04
N VAL A 45 -1.13 5.60 9.65
CA VAL A 45 -0.54 4.28 9.85
C VAL A 45 0.54 4.39 10.91
N GLU A 46 0.31 3.75 12.04
CA GLU A 46 1.32 3.62 13.09
C GLU A 46 2.23 2.42 12.79
N TYR A 47 3.53 2.59 12.99
CA TYR A 47 4.53 1.58 12.68
C TYR A 47 5.70 1.61 13.67
N TRP A 48 6.37 0.48 13.87
CA TRP A 48 7.53 0.37 14.73
C TRP A 48 8.81 0.75 13.96
N GLU A 49 9.44 1.87 14.33
CA GLU A 49 10.73 2.27 13.76
C GLU A 49 11.88 1.60 14.53
N ILE A 50 12.57 0.67 13.88
CA ILE A 50 13.66 -0.11 14.47
C ILE A 50 14.83 0.80 14.88
N LYS A 51 15.15 1.85 14.11
CA LYS A 51 16.28 2.73 14.41
C LYS A 51 16.10 3.51 15.72
N ASP A 52 14.88 3.91 16.00
CA ASP A 52 14.52 4.71 17.17
C ASP A 52 13.90 3.86 18.30
N GLU A 53 13.73 2.55 18.07
CA GLU A 53 13.00 1.62 18.94
C GLU A 53 11.69 2.23 19.50
N SER A 54 10.87 2.80 18.61
CA SER A 54 9.63 3.48 19.00
C SER A 54 8.55 3.44 17.92
N TRP A 55 7.29 3.52 18.36
CA TRP A 55 6.15 3.71 17.47
C TRP A 55 6.15 5.11 16.86
N LYS A 56 5.95 5.18 15.55
CA LYS A 56 5.83 6.40 14.74
C LYS A 56 4.53 6.36 13.96
N VAL A 57 4.12 7.49 13.42
CA VAL A 57 2.89 7.60 12.60
C VAL A 57 3.26 8.22 11.26
N ALA A 58 2.81 7.60 10.18
CA ALA A 58 2.88 8.14 8.83
C ALA A 58 1.49 8.35 8.25
N THR A 59 1.37 9.37 7.42
CA THR A 59 0.16 9.63 6.63
C THR A 59 0.27 8.90 5.29
N VAL A 60 -0.71 8.05 4.98
CA VAL A 60 -0.82 7.32 3.71
C VAL A 60 -2.06 7.78 2.97
N THR A 61 -1.90 8.07 1.68
CA THR A 61 -2.97 8.50 0.78
C THR A 61 -2.96 7.65 -0.49
N HIS A 62 -4.04 7.71 -1.27
CA HIS A 62 -4.12 7.06 -2.58
C HIS A 62 -2.93 7.43 -3.48
N GLU A 63 -2.54 8.70 -3.51
CA GLU A 63 -1.43 9.19 -4.34
C GLU A 63 -0.08 8.54 -3.94
N ILE A 64 0.19 8.42 -2.64
CA ILE A 64 1.41 7.78 -2.13
C ILE A 64 1.41 6.29 -2.47
N VAL A 65 0.27 5.61 -2.31
CA VAL A 65 0.09 4.20 -2.69
C VAL A 65 0.36 4.02 -4.18
N MET A 66 -0.29 4.79 -5.04
CA MET A 66 -0.13 4.66 -6.49
C MET A 66 1.27 4.99 -6.98
N ARG A 67 1.97 5.94 -6.34
CA ARG A 67 3.40 6.19 -6.61
C ARG A 67 4.27 4.98 -6.26
N SER A 68 4.01 4.34 -5.12
CA SER A 68 4.73 3.14 -4.67
C SER A 68 4.48 1.96 -5.61
N VAL A 69 3.21 1.75 -5.99
CA VAL A 69 2.77 0.76 -6.99
C VAL A 69 3.49 0.98 -8.32
N GLN A 70 3.59 2.23 -8.79
CA GLN A 70 4.31 2.55 -10.03
C GLN A 70 5.79 2.21 -9.98
N LEU A 71 6.46 2.45 -8.85
CA LEU A 71 7.87 2.10 -8.67
C LEU A 71 8.07 0.58 -8.66
N ILE A 72 7.20 -0.14 -7.94
CA ILE A 72 7.23 -1.61 -7.90
C ILE A 72 6.95 -2.20 -9.29
N ALA A 73 5.93 -1.71 -9.99
CA ALA A 73 5.54 -2.18 -11.32
C ALA A 73 6.65 -2.05 -12.37
N LYS A 74 7.52 -1.03 -12.24
CA LYS A 74 8.71 -0.86 -13.09
C LYS A 74 9.76 -1.96 -12.84
N GLY A 75 9.75 -2.60 -11.67
CA GLY A 75 10.74 -3.59 -11.27
C GLY A 75 12.03 -2.98 -10.72
N ASP A 76 12.00 -1.68 -10.37
CA ASP A 76 13.18 -0.95 -9.91
C ASP A 76 13.42 -1.09 -8.39
N VAL A 77 12.44 -1.66 -7.67
CA VAL A 77 12.48 -1.79 -6.21
C VAL A 77 13.12 -3.13 -5.85
N LEU A 78 14.32 -3.07 -5.27
CA LEU A 78 15.04 -4.25 -4.83
C LEU A 78 14.24 -5.00 -3.76
N GLY A 79 14.19 -6.32 -3.90
CA GLY A 79 13.54 -7.19 -2.92
C GLY A 79 12.05 -7.45 -3.17
N THR A 80 11.43 -6.80 -4.16
CA THR A 80 10.03 -7.07 -4.47
C THR A 80 9.89 -8.43 -5.17
N PRO A 81 9.02 -9.35 -4.67
CA PRO A 81 8.71 -10.59 -5.38
C PRO A 81 8.13 -10.33 -6.77
N GLY A 82 8.45 -11.17 -7.74
CA GLY A 82 7.94 -11.03 -9.11
C GLY A 82 6.41 -11.07 -9.21
N TYR A 83 5.75 -11.78 -8.29
CA TYR A 83 4.29 -11.78 -8.16
C TYR A 83 3.76 -10.41 -7.76
N THR A 84 4.33 -9.77 -6.74
CA THR A 84 3.97 -8.41 -6.31
C THR A 84 4.19 -7.39 -7.43
N VAL A 85 5.26 -7.52 -8.23
CA VAL A 85 5.48 -6.68 -9.42
C VAL A 85 4.34 -6.84 -10.44
N MET A 86 3.91 -8.08 -10.70
CA MET A 86 2.78 -8.36 -11.58
C MET A 86 1.49 -7.75 -11.04
N GLN A 87 1.19 -7.93 -9.74
CA GLN A 87 -0.01 -7.38 -9.12
C GLN A 87 -0.04 -5.85 -9.16
N CYS A 88 1.10 -5.19 -8.92
CA CYS A 88 1.20 -3.74 -9.07
C CYS A 88 0.99 -3.27 -10.52
N ARG A 89 1.39 -4.06 -11.53
CA ARG A 89 1.07 -3.75 -12.94
C ARG A 89 -0.42 -3.89 -13.23
N LEU A 90 -1.06 -4.93 -12.71
CA LEU A 90 -2.51 -5.08 -12.83
C LEU A 90 -3.22 -3.89 -12.18
N LEU A 91 -2.82 -3.49 -10.97
CA LEU A 91 -3.41 -2.32 -10.30
C LEU A 91 -3.31 -1.01 -11.12
N MET A 92 -2.26 -0.87 -11.95
CA MET A 92 -2.09 0.30 -12.82
C MET A 92 -2.95 0.28 -14.09
N PHE A 93 -3.24 -0.90 -14.65
CA PHE A 93 -3.78 -1.03 -16.01
C PHE A 93 -5.10 -1.82 -16.10
N ASP A 94 -5.35 -2.69 -15.13
CA ASP A 94 -6.50 -3.58 -15.03
C ASP A 94 -6.78 -3.95 -13.56
N SER A 95 -7.27 -2.98 -12.78
CA SER A 95 -7.41 -3.13 -11.33
C SER A 95 -8.40 -4.20 -10.90
N GLU A 96 -9.31 -4.67 -11.77
CA GLU A 96 -10.27 -5.73 -11.44
C GLU A 96 -9.62 -7.11 -11.37
N GLU A 97 -8.50 -7.29 -12.07
CA GLU A 97 -7.71 -8.53 -12.06
C GLU A 97 -6.61 -8.50 -10.98
N ALA A 98 -6.42 -7.35 -10.32
CA ALA A 98 -5.44 -7.22 -9.25
C ALA A 98 -5.93 -7.92 -7.96
N ASP A 99 -5.09 -8.79 -7.41
CA ASP A 99 -5.34 -9.55 -6.18
C ASP A 99 -4.10 -9.47 -5.28
N LEU A 100 -4.02 -8.37 -4.53
CA LEU A 100 -2.94 -8.11 -3.57
C LEU A 100 -3.23 -8.87 -2.28
N ASP A 101 -2.32 -9.77 -1.89
CA ASP A 101 -2.38 -10.42 -0.60
C ASP A 101 -1.75 -9.54 0.50
N SER A 102 -1.79 -10.01 1.74
CA SER A 102 -1.22 -9.26 2.87
C SER A 102 0.29 -8.98 2.70
N ASN A 103 1.05 -9.86 2.06
CA ASN A 103 2.48 -9.67 1.83
C ASN A 103 2.73 -8.63 0.73
N ASP A 104 1.94 -8.65 -0.33
CA ASP A 104 2.01 -7.65 -1.39
C ASP A 104 1.72 -6.25 -0.84
N VAL A 105 0.67 -6.15 -0.01
CA VAL A 105 0.29 -4.89 0.64
C VAL A 105 1.37 -4.42 1.61
N ASP A 106 1.96 -5.33 2.39
CA ASP A 106 3.08 -5.00 3.26
C ASP A 106 4.23 -4.37 2.46
N VAL A 107 4.62 -4.98 1.34
CA VAL A 107 5.67 -4.43 0.46
C VAL A 107 5.31 -3.03 -0.06
N VAL A 108 4.06 -2.82 -0.50
CA VAL A 108 3.59 -1.52 -0.98
C VAL A 108 3.65 -0.47 0.13
N LEU A 109 3.21 -0.81 1.35
CA LEU A 109 3.19 0.11 2.48
C LEU A 109 4.58 0.40 3.04
N GLN A 110 5.45 -0.60 3.10
CA GLN A 110 6.86 -0.40 3.43
C GLN A 110 7.50 0.61 2.48
N LEU A 111 7.29 0.47 1.18
CA LEU A 111 7.80 1.43 0.21
C LEU A 111 7.16 2.82 0.37
N ALA A 112 5.85 2.87 0.62
CA ALA A 112 5.11 4.13 0.82
C ALA A 112 5.61 4.93 2.03
N ILE A 113 5.94 4.24 3.13
CA ILE A 113 6.29 4.86 4.42
C ILE A 113 7.80 5.05 4.56
N PHE A 114 8.60 4.04 4.18
CA PHE A 114 10.04 4.04 4.38
C PHE A 114 10.84 4.47 3.14
N GLY A 115 10.22 4.43 1.95
CA GLY A 115 10.94 4.62 0.68
C GLY A 115 11.79 3.41 0.26
N GLU A 116 11.73 2.30 1.00
CA GLU A 116 12.47 1.06 0.76
C GLU A 116 11.71 -0.14 1.37
N ILE A 117 12.05 -1.36 0.94
CA ILE A 117 11.56 -2.60 1.57
C ILE A 117 12.56 -3.01 2.65
N ARG A 118 12.08 -3.27 3.86
CA ARG A 118 12.86 -3.72 5.02
C ARG A 118 12.48 -5.18 5.34
N TYR A 119 13.48 -5.98 5.72
CA TYR A 119 13.35 -7.40 6.07
C TYR A 119 13.74 -7.65 7.52
#